data_AF-A0A923I9Q3-F1
#
_entry.id   AF-A0A923I9Q3-F1
#
_cell.length_a   1.000
_cell.length_b   1.000
_cell.length_c   1.000
_cell.angle_alpha   90.00
_cell.angle_beta   90.00
_cell.angle_gamma   90.00
#
_symmetry.space_group_name_H-M   'P 1'
#
loop_
_entity.id
_entity.type
_entity.pdbx_description
1 polymer ?
#
loop_
_entity_poly.entity_id
_entity_poly.type
_entity_poly.pdbx_seq_one_letter_code
_entity_poly.pdbx_strand_id
1 'polypeptide(L)'
;MIFTDLVFVPFLVAAAAVYWLLPRPARPWWLALTGAAFYAYYAPAALILVLGLAAATFAFGRLAPKHRWAAVLGIVLPVAVLAFFKYRGLVPAWSAAPAGSGAPVALGVGLPLAISFFTFEFVHFVADARAGKIERPSAARFASFALFFPTMIAGPIKRFEPWDEQSGDQRLAPEDVSTGVWRILTGAFKKVVIADSLAPFVAPLLTGQPGRVSAGALALGLLAYAFRIYYDFSGYSDIAIGAARLFGFRVPENFHRPYLATSPAEFWRRWHMSLSSWIFDYVYRPLGGSRKGLVRTLVNLMAAMLVSGLWHGVGWNFVAWGAYHGILLCGYRLWREAVRPRLLAGLDEREDGAGRAWRSAVWVRKAASVGVTFAAVTAGWSLFVMPLERLTALVSGAM
;
A
#
# COMPACT_ATOMS: atom_id res chain seq x y z
N MET A 1 -5.72 -14.67 11.51
CA MET A 1 -4.44 -15.32 11.17
C MET A 1 -3.63 -14.33 10.35
N ILE A 2 -2.32 -14.27 10.52
CA ILE A 2 -1.39 -13.55 9.64
C ILE A 2 -0.51 -14.56 8.92
N PHE A 3 0.17 -14.16 7.85
CA PHE A 3 0.92 -15.08 6.99
C PHE A 3 2.08 -15.80 7.68
N THR A 4 2.56 -15.27 8.80
CA THR A 4 3.65 -15.87 9.58
C THR A 4 3.17 -16.84 10.65
N ASP A 5 1.85 -16.97 10.87
CA ASP A 5 1.31 -17.97 11.81
C ASP A 5 1.49 -19.37 11.25
N LEU A 6 1.86 -20.33 12.11
CA LEU A 6 1.92 -21.75 11.73
C LEU A 6 0.57 -22.28 11.21
N VAL A 7 -0.54 -21.69 11.67
CA VAL A 7 -1.91 -22.07 11.27
C VAL A 7 -2.26 -21.58 9.85
N PHE A 8 -1.54 -20.59 9.31
CA PHE A 8 -1.86 -20.00 8.01
C PHE A 8 -1.74 -21.00 6.86
N VAL A 9 -0.65 -21.80 6.82
CA VAL A 9 -0.41 -22.74 5.71
C VAL A 9 -1.47 -23.86 5.69
N PRO A 10 -1.77 -24.56 6.80
CA PRO A 10 -2.88 -25.51 6.84
C PRO A 10 -4.22 -24.90 6.43
N PHE A 11 -4.53 -23.68 6.89
CA PHE A 11 -5.75 -22.98 6.51
C PHE A 11 -5.80 -22.70 4.99
N LEU A 12 -4.72 -22.20 4.41
CA LEU A 12 -4.60 -21.92 2.98
C LEU A 12 -4.79 -23.19 2.14
N VAL A 13 -4.11 -24.28 2.51
CA VAL A 13 -4.20 -25.57 1.79
C VAL A 13 -5.62 -26.12 1.87
N ALA A 14 -6.24 -26.13 3.05
CA ALA A 14 -7.61 -26.59 3.21
C ALA A 14 -8.61 -25.72 2.43
N ALA A 15 -8.47 -24.39 2.51
CA ALA A 15 -9.31 -23.45 1.78
C ALA A 15 -9.21 -23.63 0.26
N ALA A 16 -7.99 -23.81 -0.27
CA ALA A 16 -7.76 -24.06 -1.69
C ALA A 16 -8.29 -25.43 -2.14
N ALA A 17 -8.08 -26.49 -1.35
CA ALA A 17 -8.59 -27.82 -1.66
C ALA A 17 -10.12 -27.82 -1.78
N VAL A 18 -10.82 -27.28 -0.78
CA VAL A 18 -12.29 -27.18 -0.81
C VAL A 18 -12.77 -26.29 -1.96
N TYR A 19 -12.10 -25.16 -2.22
CA TYR A 19 -12.44 -24.28 -3.34
C TYR A 19 -12.48 -25.02 -4.69
N TRP A 20 -11.50 -25.89 -4.95
CA TRP A 20 -11.44 -26.64 -6.21
C TRP A 20 -12.44 -27.80 -6.28
N LEU A 21 -12.84 -28.36 -5.14
CA LEU A 21 -13.89 -29.38 -5.04
C LEU A 21 -15.31 -28.80 -5.23
N LEU A 22 -15.51 -27.51 -4.96
CA LEU A 22 -16.80 -26.86 -5.08
C LEU A 22 -17.21 -26.57 -6.54
N PRO A 23 -18.51 -26.66 -6.87
CA PRO A 23 -19.03 -26.24 -8.16
C PRO A 23 -18.82 -24.73 -8.35
N ARG A 24 -18.63 -24.30 -9.60
CA ARG A 24 -18.27 -22.91 -9.95
C ARG A 24 -19.15 -21.83 -9.29
N PRO A 25 -20.49 -21.98 -9.18
CA PRO A 25 -21.33 -20.97 -8.53
C PRO A 25 -21.09 -20.80 -7.02
N ALA A 26 -20.60 -21.84 -6.33
CA ALA A 26 -20.34 -21.81 -4.89
C ALA A 26 -18.97 -21.21 -4.54
N ARG A 27 -18.03 -21.20 -5.48
CA ARG A 27 -16.64 -20.75 -5.28
C ARG A 27 -16.51 -19.32 -4.74
N PRO A 28 -17.22 -18.29 -5.27
CA PRO A 28 -17.12 -16.94 -4.72
C PRO A 28 -17.61 -16.86 -3.26
N TRP A 29 -18.68 -17.58 -2.92
CA TRP A 29 -19.18 -17.62 -1.53
C TRP A 29 -18.20 -18.32 -0.59
N TRP A 30 -17.52 -19.37 -1.05
CA TRP A 30 -16.47 -20.01 -0.28
C TRP A 30 -15.28 -19.09 -0.01
N LEU A 31 -14.85 -18.31 -1.00
CA LEU A 31 -13.82 -17.28 -0.81
C LEU A 31 -14.27 -16.20 0.18
N ALA A 32 -15.53 -15.78 0.12
CA ALA A 32 -16.08 -14.82 1.06
C ALA A 32 -16.13 -15.37 2.49
N LEU A 33 -16.54 -16.64 2.64
CA LEU A 33 -16.65 -17.34 3.92
C LEU A 33 -15.26 -17.53 4.56
N THR A 34 -14.30 -18.06 3.80
CA THR A 34 -12.91 -18.22 4.27
C THR A 34 -12.28 -16.87 4.57
N GLY A 35 -12.59 -15.84 3.79
CA GLY A 35 -12.35 -14.43 4.06
C GLY A 35 -12.81 -13.96 5.44
N ALA A 36 -14.09 -14.14 5.72
CA ALA A 36 -14.71 -13.78 6.98
C ALA A 36 -14.09 -14.57 8.16
N ALA A 37 -13.85 -15.87 7.99
CA ALA A 37 -13.22 -16.70 9.01
C ALA A 37 -11.77 -16.26 9.30
N PHE A 38 -10.99 -15.95 8.26
CA PHE A 38 -9.64 -15.46 8.38
C PHE A 38 -9.57 -14.13 9.14
N TYR A 39 -10.49 -13.22 8.84
CA TYR A 39 -10.66 -11.95 9.53
C TYR A 39 -11.09 -12.13 10.99
N ALA A 40 -12.10 -12.97 11.22
CA ALA A 40 -12.68 -13.23 12.54
C ALA A 40 -11.67 -13.83 13.53
N TYR A 41 -10.65 -14.52 13.05
CA TYR A 41 -9.60 -15.08 13.91
C TYR A 41 -8.89 -14.02 14.78
N TYR A 42 -8.75 -12.78 14.30
CA TYR A 42 -8.16 -11.69 15.09
C TYR A 42 -9.12 -10.59 15.48
N ALA A 43 -10.12 -10.31 14.65
CA ALA A 43 -11.00 -9.17 14.83
C ALA A 43 -12.49 -9.58 14.74
N PRO A 44 -12.96 -10.57 15.51
CA PRO A 44 -14.33 -11.08 15.39
C PRO A 44 -15.37 -9.98 15.68
N ALA A 45 -15.12 -9.14 16.69
CA ALA A 45 -15.99 -8.02 17.04
C ALA A 45 -16.13 -6.98 15.90
N ALA A 46 -15.11 -6.84 15.06
CA ALA A 46 -15.12 -5.91 13.94
C ALA A 46 -15.64 -6.53 12.63
N LEU A 47 -15.91 -7.84 12.59
CA LEU A 47 -16.37 -8.51 11.37
C LEU A 47 -17.71 -7.96 10.90
N ILE A 48 -18.65 -7.75 11.83
CA ILE A 48 -19.99 -7.22 11.52
C ILE A 48 -19.88 -5.86 10.85
N LEU A 49 -18.97 -5.00 11.33
CA LEU A 49 -18.72 -3.69 10.72
C LEU A 49 -18.21 -3.82 9.28
N VAL A 50 -17.24 -4.70 9.04
CA VAL A 50 -16.68 -4.92 7.70
C VAL A 50 -17.73 -5.50 6.75
N LEU A 51 -18.54 -6.46 7.19
CA LEU A 51 -19.63 -7.02 6.40
C LEU A 51 -20.70 -5.97 6.10
N GLY A 52 -21.06 -5.14 7.08
CA GLY A 52 -21.99 -4.03 6.91
C GLY A 52 -21.47 -2.99 5.91
N LEU A 53 -20.19 -2.62 6.01
CA LEU A 53 -19.55 -1.72 5.05
C LEU A 53 -19.49 -2.31 3.64
N ALA A 54 -19.17 -3.60 3.50
CA ALA A 54 -19.17 -4.28 2.22
C ALA A 54 -20.58 -4.29 1.61
N ALA A 55 -21.61 -4.64 2.38
CA ALA A 55 -23.00 -4.64 1.92
C ALA A 55 -23.48 -3.24 1.51
N ALA A 56 -23.20 -2.22 2.33
CA ALA A 56 -23.51 -0.83 2.01
C ALA A 56 -22.79 -0.36 0.74
N THR A 57 -21.50 -0.67 0.60
CA THR A 57 -20.69 -0.37 -0.58
C THR A 57 -21.28 -1.01 -1.83
N PHE A 58 -21.68 -2.29 -1.76
CA PHE A 58 -22.32 -2.99 -2.88
C PHE A 58 -23.64 -2.31 -3.29
N ALA A 59 -24.48 -1.97 -2.32
CA ALA A 59 -25.74 -1.29 -2.57
C ALA A 59 -25.52 0.09 -3.21
N PHE A 60 -24.63 0.90 -2.66
CA PHE A 60 -24.30 2.21 -3.22
C PHE A 60 -23.66 2.10 -4.61
N GLY A 61 -22.76 1.13 -4.83
CA GLY A 61 -22.14 0.91 -6.13
C GLY A 61 -23.16 0.55 -7.21
N ARG A 62 -24.21 -0.23 -6.90
CA ARG A 62 -25.31 -0.51 -7.85
C ARG A 62 -26.16 0.72 -8.18
N LEU A 63 -26.29 1.66 -7.24
CA LEU A 63 -27.11 2.87 -7.41
C LEU A 63 -26.31 4.05 -8.00
N ALA A 64 -24.99 4.05 -7.82
CA ALA A 64 -24.07 5.12 -8.25
C ALA A 64 -24.16 5.49 -9.74
N PRO A 65 -24.35 4.55 -10.71
CA PRO A 65 -24.53 4.91 -12.12
C PRO A 65 -25.69 5.89 -12.34
N LYS A 66 -26.80 5.72 -11.60
CA LYS A 66 -28.01 6.54 -11.73
C LYS A 66 -28.06 7.72 -10.77
N HIS A 67 -27.45 7.58 -9.59
CA HIS A 67 -27.65 8.52 -8.49
C HIS A 67 -26.33 9.04 -7.93
N ARG A 68 -26.09 10.35 -8.10
CA ARG A 68 -24.89 11.02 -7.56
C ARG A 68 -24.79 10.90 -6.03
N TRP A 69 -25.92 10.96 -5.31
CA TRP A 69 -25.93 10.84 -3.85
C TRP A 69 -25.40 9.46 -3.40
N ALA A 70 -25.72 8.39 -4.12
CA ALA A 70 -25.23 7.05 -3.81
C ALA A 70 -23.73 6.94 -4.05
N ALA A 71 -23.20 7.55 -5.11
CA ALA A 71 -21.76 7.63 -5.35
C ALA A 71 -21.03 8.39 -4.22
N VAL A 72 -21.59 9.53 -3.79
CA VAL A 72 -21.02 10.33 -2.70
C VAL A 72 -21.04 9.55 -1.39
N LEU A 73 -22.18 8.99 -0.99
CA LEU A 73 -22.28 8.22 0.26
C LEU A 73 -21.41 6.97 0.21
N GLY A 74 -21.36 6.25 -0.91
CA GLY A 74 -20.53 5.05 -1.06
C GLY A 74 -19.03 5.32 -0.99
N ILE A 75 -18.58 6.53 -1.34
CA ILE A 75 -17.18 6.95 -1.17
C ILE A 75 -16.94 7.52 0.23
N VAL A 76 -17.83 8.38 0.72
CA VAL A 76 -17.65 9.08 1.99
C VAL A 76 -17.76 8.13 3.19
N LEU A 77 -18.69 7.17 3.16
CA LEU A 77 -18.91 6.25 4.27
C LEU A 77 -17.66 5.45 4.67
N PRO A 78 -16.97 4.70 3.77
CA PRO A 78 -15.78 3.95 4.15
C PRO A 78 -14.64 4.88 4.58
N VAL A 79 -14.49 6.04 3.96
CA VAL A 79 -13.48 7.05 4.35
C VAL A 79 -13.77 7.62 5.74
N ALA A 80 -15.03 7.91 6.06
CA ALA A 80 -15.46 8.41 7.36
C ALA A 80 -15.25 7.38 8.46
N VAL A 81 -15.56 6.10 8.21
CA VAL A 81 -15.28 5.02 9.16
C VAL A 81 -13.78 4.85 9.39
N LEU A 82 -12.97 4.85 8.33
CA LEU A 82 -11.51 4.84 8.45
C LEU A 82 -11.02 6.03 9.28
N ALA A 83 -11.49 7.24 8.96
CA ALA A 83 -11.09 8.46 9.66
C ALA A 83 -11.49 8.42 11.14
N PHE A 84 -12.71 7.97 11.46
CA PHE A 84 -13.17 7.80 12.83
C PHE A 84 -12.24 6.87 13.62
N PHE A 85 -12.04 5.63 13.17
CA PHE A 85 -11.21 4.70 13.93
C PHE A 85 -9.74 5.11 14.00
N LYS A 86 -9.23 5.80 12.97
CA LYS A 86 -7.85 6.24 12.91
C LYS A 86 -7.59 7.46 13.79
N TYR A 87 -8.51 8.43 13.82
CA TYR A 87 -8.29 9.74 14.47
C TYR A 87 -9.12 9.95 15.74
N ARG A 88 -9.97 9.01 16.16
CA ARG A 88 -10.78 9.14 17.39
C ARG A 88 -9.97 9.47 18.64
N GLY A 89 -8.73 9.00 18.73
CA GLY A 89 -7.84 9.31 19.86
C GLY A 89 -7.41 10.77 19.95
N LEU A 90 -7.54 11.56 18.88
CA LEU A 90 -7.26 12.99 18.87
C LEU A 90 -8.41 13.84 19.42
N VAL A 91 -9.60 13.24 19.59
CA VAL A 91 -10.79 13.93 20.10
C VAL A 91 -11.08 13.38 21.50
N PRO A 92 -10.70 14.11 22.59
CA PRO A 92 -10.87 13.62 23.95
C PRO A 92 -12.31 13.21 24.28
N ALA A 93 -13.30 13.90 23.71
CA ALA A 93 -14.72 13.57 23.90
C ALA A 93 -15.13 12.21 23.29
N TRP A 94 -14.36 11.66 22.36
CA TRP A 94 -14.61 10.34 21.76
C TRP A 94 -13.78 9.23 22.40
N SER A 95 -12.82 9.59 23.28
CA SER A 95 -12.01 8.67 24.06
C SER A 95 -12.34 8.69 25.56
N ALA A 96 -13.10 9.67 26.04
CA ALA A 96 -13.50 9.79 27.44
C ALA A 96 -14.80 9.04 27.74
N ALA A 97 -14.81 8.34 28.88
CA ALA A 97 -16.02 7.80 29.47
C ALA A 97 -16.96 8.92 29.92
N PRO A 98 -18.30 8.83 29.74
CA PRO A 98 -19.20 9.70 30.48
C PRO A 98 -18.91 9.51 31.97
N ALA A 99 -18.56 10.60 32.65
CA ALA A 99 -18.23 10.58 34.06
C ALA A 99 -19.39 9.94 34.87
N GLY A 100 -19.07 8.94 35.70
CA GLY A 100 -20.05 8.25 36.56
C GLY A 100 -20.72 7.00 35.97
N SER A 101 -20.41 6.61 34.72
CA SER A 101 -21.10 5.49 34.05
C SER A 101 -20.67 4.08 34.49
N GLY A 102 -19.53 3.90 35.16
CA GLY A 102 -19.01 2.57 35.57
C GLY A 102 -18.78 1.57 34.41
N ALA A 103 -19.13 1.95 33.19
CA ALA A 103 -19.04 1.16 31.98
C ALA A 103 -17.69 1.41 31.31
N PRO A 104 -17.01 0.36 30.80
CA PRO A 104 -15.81 0.57 30.00
C PRO A 104 -16.20 1.38 28.75
N VAL A 105 -15.70 2.61 28.62
CA VAL A 105 -15.96 3.47 27.45
C VAL A 105 -14.91 3.25 26.36
N ALA A 106 -14.70 1.98 26.09
CA ALA A 106 -14.42 1.58 24.74
C ALA A 106 -15.70 0.94 24.24
N LEU A 107 -16.26 1.44 23.14
CA LEU A 107 -16.70 0.47 22.13
C LEU A 107 -15.49 -0.46 21.99
N GLY A 108 -15.50 -1.64 22.63
CA GLY A 108 -14.35 -2.55 22.79
C GLY A 108 -13.78 -3.09 21.46
N VAL A 109 -14.21 -2.49 20.36
CA VAL A 109 -13.72 -2.63 19.01
C VAL A 109 -12.49 -1.70 18.86
N GLY A 110 -11.31 -2.31 18.89
CA GLY A 110 -10.06 -1.69 18.45
C GLY A 110 -10.16 -1.24 16.97
N LEU A 111 -9.10 -0.62 16.44
CA LEU A 111 -9.02 -0.31 15.00
C LEU A 111 -9.28 -1.61 14.21
N PRO A 112 -10.34 -1.68 13.37
CA PRO A 112 -10.63 -2.89 12.63
C PRO A 112 -9.44 -3.25 11.75
N LEU A 113 -9.01 -4.52 11.83
CA LEU A 113 -7.90 -5.02 11.05
C LEU A 113 -8.15 -4.71 9.57
N ALA A 114 -7.11 -4.32 8.82
CA ALA A 114 -7.22 -4.08 7.37
C ALA A 114 -8.24 -3.01 6.88
N ILE A 115 -8.89 -2.24 7.76
CA ILE A 115 -9.92 -1.25 7.35
C ILE A 115 -9.42 -0.25 6.30
N SER A 116 -8.13 0.07 6.34
CA SER A 116 -7.43 0.88 5.36
C SER A 116 -7.50 0.29 3.94
N PHE A 117 -7.26 -1.02 3.78
CA PHE A 117 -7.30 -1.70 2.49
C PHE A 117 -8.74 -1.83 1.98
N PHE A 118 -9.68 -2.20 2.86
CA PHE A 118 -11.11 -2.22 2.53
C PHE A 118 -11.58 -0.86 2.02
N THR A 119 -11.15 0.23 2.64
CA THR A 119 -11.53 1.59 2.23
C THR A 119 -11.10 1.87 0.79
N PHE A 120 -9.87 1.51 0.41
CA PHE A 120 -9.43 1.66 -0.97
C PHE A 120 -10.26 0.83 -1.94
N GLU A 121 -10.58 -0.41 -1.58
CA GLU A 121 -11.39 -1.30 -2.39
C GLU A 121 -12.81 -0.76 -2.60
N PHE A 122 -13.44 -0.29 -1.53
CA PHE A 122 -14.81 0.21 -1.55
C PHE A 122 -14.93 1.53 -2.29
N VAL A 123 -14.02 2.47 -2.05
CA VAL A 123 -14.01 3.78 -2.74
C VAL A 123 -13.88 3.60 -4.24
N HIS A 124 -12.93 2.77 -4.70
CA HIS A 124 -12.74 2.63 -6.14
C HIS A 124 -13.86 1.82 -6.81
N PHE A 125 -14.43 0.81 -6.13
CA PHE A 125 -15.59 0.08 -6.64
C PHE A 125 -16.76 1.02 -6.95
N VAL A 126 -17.09 1.93 -6.01
CA VAL A 126 -18.16 2.91 -6.21
C VAL A 126 -17.81 3.93 -7.29
N ALA A 127 -16.55 4.40 -7.30
CA ALA A 127 -16.07 5.36 -8.31
C ALA A 127 -16.11 4.78 -9.72
N ASP A 128 -15.69 3.53 -9.91
CA ASP A 128 -15.67 2.85 -11.20
C ASP A 128 -17.09 2.48 -11.66
N ALA A 129 -17.98 2.09 -10.75
CA ALA A 129 -19.41 1.93 -11.06
C ALA A 129 -20.03 3.26 -11.51
N ARG A 130 -19.74 4.37 -10.82
CA ARG A 130 -20.20 5.71 -11.25
C ARG A 130 -19.65 6.10 -12.62
N ALA A 131 -18.43 5.69 -12.95
CA ALA A 131 -17.79 5.96 -14.23
C ALA A 131 -18.27 5.03 -15.35
N GLY A 132 -19.18 4.08 -15.07
CA GLY A 132 -19.72 3.16 -16.07
C GLY A 132 -18.80 1.98 -16.42
N LYS A 133 -17.71 1.76 -15.65
CA LYS A 133 -16.82 0.60 -15.87
C LYS A 133 -17.37 -0.70 -15.27
N ILE A 134 -18.34 -0.58 -14.36
CA ILE A 134 -18.98 -1.71 -13.69
C ILE A 134 -20.48 -1.60 -13.91
N GLU A 135 -21.03 -2.39 -14.84
CA GLU A 135 -22.43 -2.25 -15.23
C GLU A 135 -23.41 -3.03 -14.32
N ARG A 136 -23.07 -4.28 -13.93
CA ARG A 136 -23.97 -5.17 -13.17
C ARG A 136 -23.19 -6.09 -12.21
N PRO A 137 -22.67 -5.56 -11.09
CA PRO A 137 -21.85 -6.35 -10.19
C PRO A 137 -22.67 -7.46 -9.52
N SER A 138 -22.16 -8.69 -9.53
CA SER A 138 -22.72 -9.83 -8.79
C SER A 138 -22.39 -9.73 -7.30
N ALA A 139 -23.38 -9.96 -6.43
CA ALA A 139 -23.17 -9.94 -4.98
C ALA A 139 -22.13 -10.97 -4.54
N ALA A 140 -22.16 -12.18 -5.12
CA ALA A 140 -21.23 -13.24 -4.78
C ALA A 140 -19.78 -12.89 -5.16
N ARG A 141 -19.59 -12.30 -6.34
CA ARG A 141 -18.26 -11.90 -6.84
C ARG A 141 -17.72 -10.65 -6.14
N PHE A 142 -18.60 -9.72 -5.75
CA PHE A 142 -18.23 -8.60 -4.90
C PHE A 142 -17.85 -9.06 -3.48
N ALA A 143 -18.62 -9.99 -2.90
CA ALA A 143 -18.29 -10.54 -1.58
C ALA A 143 -16.94 -11.28 -1.61
N SER A 144 -16.69 -12.09 -2.65
CA SER A 144 -15.40 -12.77 -2.81
C SER A 144 -14.25 -11.80 -3.02
N PHE A 145 -14.47 -10.71 -3.77
CA PHE A 145 -13.51 -9.62 -3.93
C PHE A 145 -13.19 -8.96 -2.59
N ALA A 146 -14.21 -8.40 -1.93
CA ALA A 146 -14.03 -7.66 -0.69
C ALA A 146 -13.34 -8.51 0.38
N LEU A 147 -13.79 -9.77 0.53
CA LEU A 147 -13.32 -10.65 1.59
C LEU A 147 -12.18 -11.57 1.16
N PHE A 148 -11.47 -11.30 0.05
CA PHE A 148 -10.39 -12.18 -0.39
C PHE A 148 -9.18 -12.16 0.54
N PHE A 149 -9.12 -13.13 1.46
CA PHE A 149 -8.12 -13.19 2.53
C PHE A 149 -6.66 -13.11 2.08
N PRO A 150 -6.23 -13.67 0.92
CA PRO A 150 -4.84 -13.58 0.48
C PRO A 150 -4.35 -12.14 0.32
N THR A 151 -5.23 -11.21 0.01
CA THR A 151 -4.86 -9.79 -0.19
C THR A 151 -5.29 -8.87 0.95
N MET A 152 -6.14 -9.35 1.85
CA MET A 152 -6.92 -8.50 2.77
C MET A 152 -6.06 -7.68 3.72
N ILE A 153 -5.04 -8.26 4.36
CA ILE A 153 -4.28 -7.58 5.43
C ILE A 153 -3.12 -6.74 4.88
N ALA A 154 -2.31 -7.32 4.00
CA ALA A 154 -1.03 -6.73 3.56
C ALA A 154 -0.68 -7.08 2.10
N GLY A 155 -1.69 -7.44 1.30
CA GLY A 155 -1.47 -7.77 -0.10
C GLY A 155 -1.60 -6.57 -1.05
N PRO A 156 -1.46 -6.81 -2.36
CA PRO A 156 -1.76 -5.81 -3.38
C PRO A 156 -3.21 -5.32 -3.31
N ILE A 157 -3.42 -4.01 -3.48
CA ILE A 157 -4.76 -3.42 -3.63
C ILE A 157 -5.29 -3.82 -5.00
N LYS A 158 -6.16 -4.82 -5.02
CA LYS A 158 -6.79 -5.35 -6.24
C LYS A 158 -7.91 -4.43 -6.74
N ARG A 159 -8.28 -4.59 -8.02
CA ARG A 159 -9.36 -3.87 -8.69
C ARG A 159 -10.54 -4.79 -8.97
N PHE A 160 -11.76 -4.28 -8.82
CA PHE A 160 -12.95 -5.10 -9.02
C PHE A 160 -13.13 -5.57 -10.47
N GLU A 161 -12.93 -4.71 -11.46
CA GLU A 161 -13.13 -5.05 -12.88
C GLU A 161 -12.22 -6.22 -13.34
N PRO A 162 -10.88 -6.16 -13.22
CA PRO A 162 -10.01 -7.31 -13.52
C PRO A 162 -10.27 -8.54 -12.64
N TRP A 163 -10.80 -8.36 -11.43
CA TRP A 163 -11.18 -9.47 -10.56
C TRP A 163 -12.44 -10.18 -11.06
N ASP A 164 -13.43 -9.41 -11.48
CA ASP A 164 -14.72 -9.90 -11.98
C ASP A 164 -14.55 -10.62 -13.32
N GLU A 165 -13.68 -10.11 -14.20
CA GLU A 165 -13.28 -10.76 -15.46
C GLU A 165 -12.65 -12.15 -15.24
N GLN A 166 -11.84 -12.29 -14.19
CA GLN A 166 -11.26 -13.59 -13.79
C GLN A 166 -12.27 -14.49 -13.08
N SER A 167 -13.38 -13.92 -12.60
CA SER A 167 -14.36 -14.60 -11.75
C SER A 167 -15.38 -15.42 -12.54
N GLY A 168 -15.25 -16.75 -12.52
CA GLY A 168 -16.20 -17.68 -13.14
C GLY A 168 -15.55 -18.68 -14.09
N ASP A 169 -14.34 -18.38 -14.58
CA ASP A 169 -13.56 -19.23 -15.46
C ASP A 169 -12.23 -19.69 -14.85
N GLN A 170 -12.11 -19.65 -13.51
CA GLN A 170 -10.89 -20.10 -12.85
C GLN A 170 -10.61 -21.57 -13.12
N ARG A 171 -9.37 -21.81 -13.56
CA ARG A 171 -8.75 -23.12 -13.71
C ARG A 171 -7.47 -23.12 -12.91
N LEU A 172 -7.14 -24.27 -12.32
CA LEU A 172 -5.86 -24.44 -11.65
C LEU A 172 -4.86 -24.97 -12.67
N ALA A 173 -4.00 -24.10 -13.18
CA ALA A 173 -2.90 -24.53 -14.03
C ALA A 173 -1.73 -25.02 -13.15
N PRO A 174 -0.93 -26.02 -13.59
CA PRO A 174 0.28 -26.44 -12.88
C PRO A 174 1.23 -25.26 -12.60
N GLU A 175 1.30 -24.29 -13.51
CA GLU A 175 2.10 -23.08 -13.39
C GLU A 175 1.63 -22.16 -12.25
N ASP A 176 0.32 -22.14 -11.95
CA ASP A 176 -0.21 -21.36 -10.84
C ASP A 176 0.19 -21.99 -9.50
N VAL A 177 0.23 -23.32 -9.41
CA VAL A 177 0.71 -24.04 -8.21
C VAL A 177 2.21 -23.79 -8.00
N SER A 178 3.04 -24.03 -9.03
CA SER A 178 4.50 -23.88 -8.91
C SER A 178 4.90 -22.43 -8.63
N THR A 179 4.33 -21.46 -9.35
CA THR A 179 4.55 -20.03 -9.10
C THR A 179 4.03 -19.63 -7.73
N GLY A 180 2.86 -20.15 -7.33
CA GLY A 180 2.22 -19.87 -6.05
C GLY A 180 3.10 -20.27 -4.87
N VAL A 181 3.54 -21.53 -4.87
CA VAL A 181 4.42 -22.07 -3.83
C VAL A 181 5.77 -21.34 -3.83
N TRP A 182 6.39 -21.11 -4.99
CA TRP A 182 7.65 -20.38 -5.07
C TRP A 182 7.56 -18.96 -4.49
N ARG A 183 6.47 -18.24 -4.79
CA ARG A 183 6.22 -16.90 -4.26
C ARG A 183 5.99 -16.93 -2.75
N ILE A 184 5.22 -17.88 -2.23
CA ILE A 184 5.01 -18.04 -0.77
C ILE A 184 6.35 -18.28 -0.07
N LEU A 185 7.16 -19.21 -0.55
CA LEU A 185 8.47 -19.53 0.04
C LEU A 185 9.44 -18.35 -0.03
N THR A 186 9.52 -17.69 -1.19
CA THR A 186 10.36 -16.50 -1.38
C THR A 186 9.92 -15.37 -0.46
N GLY A 187 8.61 -15.15 -0.32
CA GLY A 187 8.05 -14.11 0.54
C GLY A 187 8.32 -14.39 2.02
N ALA A 188 8.15 -15.64 2.45
CA ALA A 188 8.48 -16.09 3.79
C ALA A 188 9.97 -15.88 4.10
N PHE A 189 10.86 -16.23 3.16
CA PHE A 189 12.31 -15.99 3.31
C PHE A 189 12.63 -14.49 3.45
N LYS A 190 12.09 -13.64 2.56
CA LYS A 190 12.28 -12.18 2.64
C LYS A 190 11.83 -11.62 3.99
N LYS A 191 10.67 -12.08 4.48
CA LYS A 191 10.10 -11.62 5.75
C LYS A 191 10.91 -12.12 6.96
N VAL A 192 10.97 -13.44 7.13
CA VAL A 192 11.48 -14.08 8.34
C VAL A 192 13.01 -14.05 8.41
N VAL A 193 13.69 -14.28 7.28
CA VAL A 193 15.16 -14.37 7.27
C VAL A 193 15.80 -13.01 7.06
N ILE A 194 15.33 -12.21 6.09
CA ILE A 194 15.98 -10.92 5.80
C ILE A 194 15.44 -9.81 6.69
N ALA A 195 14.13 -9.54 6.65
CA ALA A 195 13.57 -8.36 7.29
C ALA A 195 13.65 -8.42 8.82
N ASP A 196 13.35 -9.57 9.43
CA ASP A 196 13.38 -9.71 10.88
C ASP A 196 14.83 -9.70 11.43
N SER A 197 15.80 -10.24 10.68
CA SER A 197 17.23 -10.13 11.03
C SER A 197 17.77 -8.69 11.01
N LEU A 198 17.12 -7.77 10.28
CA LEU A 198 17.49 -6.36 10.27
C LEU A 198 16.93 -5.59 11.48
N ALA A 199 16.03 -6.19 12.27
CA ALA A 199 15.37 -5.50 13.38
C ALA A 199 16.33 -4.94 14.45
N PRO A 200 17.39 -5.65 14.88
CA PRO A 200 18.33 -5.13 15.89
C PRO A 200 19.08 -3.88 15.41
N PHE A 201 19.38 -3.78 14.11
CA PHE A 201 20.07 -2.62 13.54
C PHE A 201 19.16 -1.39 13.46
N VAL A 202 17.85 -1.59 13.34
CA VAL A 202 16.84 -0.50 13.35
C VAL A 202 16.57 0.01 14.76
N ALA A 203 16.73 -0.83 15.78
CA ALA A 203 16.38 -0.50 17.16
C ALA A 203 16.95 0.83 17.68
N PRO A 204 18.22 1.23 17.40
CA PRO A 204 18.74 2.53 17.82
C PRO A 204 17.92 3.72 17.34
N LEU A 205 17.30 3.65 16.15
CA LEU A 205 16.41 4.69 15.64
C LEU A 205 15.14 4.83 16.48
N LEU A 206 14.65 3.75 17.08
CA LEU A 206 13.35 3.69 17.75
C LEU A 206 13.42 3.79 19.27
N THR A 207 14.48 3.27 19.89
CA THR A 207 14.62 3.17 21.35
C THR A 207 15.94 3.69 21.90
N GLY A 208 16.94 3.97 21.05
CA GLY A 208 18.22 4.54 21.50
C GLY A 208 18.08 5.87 22.23
N GLN A 209 18.87 6.09 23.29
CA GLN A 209 18.85 7.34 24.04
C GLN A 209 19.54 8.46 23.23
N PRO A 210 18.89 9.63 23.03
CA PRO A 210 19.54 10.79 22.42
C PRO A 210 20.87 11.12 23.10
N GLY A 211 21.89 11.50 22.33
CA GLY A 211 23.24 11.78 22.83
C GLY A 211 24.09 10.54 23.17
N ARG A 212 23.51 9.33 23.21
CA ARG A 212 24.25 8.07 23.48
C ARG A 212 24.35 7.14 22.27
N VAL A 213 23.67 7.46 21.18
CA VAL A 213 23.76 6.73 19.91
C VAL A 213 24.67 7.51 18.96
N SER A 214 25.69 6.85 18.40
CA SER A 214 26.59 7.47 17.45
C SER A 214 25.90 7.77 16.11
N ALA A 215 26.38 8.77 15.38
CA ALA A 215 25.89 9.09 14.03
C ALA A 215 26.02 7.88 13.07
N GLY A 216 27.09 7.10 13.20
CA GLY A 216 27.29 5.87 12.42
C GLY A 216 26.22 4.80 12.71
N ALA A 217 25.82 4.64 13.98
CA ALA A 217 24.74 3.72 14.35
C ALA A 217 23.37 4.20 13.81
N LEU A 218 23.11 5.51 13.81
CA LEU A 218 21.90 6.07 13.20
C LEU A 218 21.88 5.88 11.68
N ALA A 219 23.01 6.13 11.00
CA ALA A 219 23.12 5.92 9.55
C ALA A 219 22.93 4.45 9.17
N LEU A 220 23.57 3.53 9.90
CA LEU A 220 23.40 2.09 9.71
C LEU A 220 21.95 1.67 9.98
N GLY A 221 21.33 2.19 11.04
CA GLY A 221 19.94 1.89 11.37
C GLY A 221 18.97 2.37 10.30
N LEU A 222 19.22 3.52 9.68
CA LEU A 222 18.40 4.04 8.60
C LEU A 222 18.53 3.21 7.32
N LEU A 223 19.76 2.80 6.99
CA LEU A 223 20.01 1.89 5.88
C LEU A 223 19.35 0.52 6.12
N ALA A 224 19.50 -0.03 7.33
CA ALA A 224 18.86 -1.28 7.73
C ALA A 224 17.34 -1.16 7.68
N TYR A 225 16.77 -0.02 8.09
CA TYR A 225 15.34 0.22 8.01
C TYR A 225 14.85 0.24 6.57
N ALA A 226 15.56 0.90 5.64
CA ALA A 226 15.21 0.93 4.23
C ALA A 226 15.10 -0.49 3.65
N PHE A 227 16.04 -1.37 3.93
CA PHE A 227 15.96 -2.77 3.48
C PHE A 227 14.90 -3.56 4.25
N ARG A 228 14.76 -3.34 5.56
CA ARG A 228 13.76 -4.02 6.40
C ARG A 228 12.34 -3.75 5.89
N ILE A 229 11.94 -2.48 5.76
CA ILE A 229 10.59 -2.13 5.28
C ILE A 229 10.31 -2.69 3.89
N TYR A 230 11.33 -2.71 3.00
CA TYR A 230 11.19 -3.30 1.68
C TYR A 230 10.98 -4.81 1.72
N TYR A 231 11.82 -5.56 2.42
CA TYR A 231 11.75 -7.02 2.46
C TYR A 231 10.57 -7.53 3.30
N ASP A 232 10.19 -6.80 4.34
CA ASP A 232 9.00 -7.06 5.14
C ASP A 232 7.76 -7.00 4.24
N PHE A 233 7.57 -5.87 3.56
CA PHE A 233 6.35 -5.63 2.80
C PHE A 233 6.33 -6.37 1.45
N SER A 234 7.48 -6.48 0.77
CA SER A 234 7.57 -7.30 -0.44
C SER A 234 7.43 -8.79 -0.11
N GLY A 235 7.86 -9.23 1.07
CA GLY A 235 7.63 -10.58 1.57
C GLY A 235 6.15 -10.90 1.75
N TYR A 236 5.42 -10.04 2.46
CA TYR A 236 3.95 -10.16 2.59
C TYR A 236 3.24 -10.11 1.22
N SER A 237 3.69 -9.23 0.33
CA SER A 237 3.13 -9.13 -1.03
C SER A 237 3.35 -10.41 -1.85
N ASP A 238 4.54 -11.02 -1.77
CA ASP A 238 4.83 -12.28 -2.45
C ASP A 238 3.98 -13.43 -1.91
N ILE A 239 3.80 -13.53 -0.59
CA ILE A 239 2.91 -14.53 0.01
C ILE A 239 1.47 -14.32 -0.44
N ALA A 240 0.99 -13.07 -0.45
CA ALA A 240 -0.35 -12.72 -0.93
C ALA A 240 -0.56 -13.11 -2.41
N ILE A 241 0.40 -12.76 -3.27
CA ILE A 241 0.37 -13.09 -4.71
C ILE A 241 0.40 -14.61 -4.90
N GLY A 242 1.28 -15.31 -4.18
CA GLY A 242 1.42 -16.76 -4.29
C GLY A 242 0.17 -17.50 -3.80
N ALA A 243 -0.41 -17.08 -2.68
CA ALA A 243 -1.67 -17.62 -2.18
C ALA A 243 -2.83 -17.36 -3.15
N ALA A 244 -2.90 -16.19 -3.78
CA ALA A 244 -3.93 -15.90 -4.78
C ALA A 244 -3.85 -16.84 -6.00
N ARG A 245 -2.63 -17.20 -6.42
CA ARG A 245 -2.40 -18.15 -7.53
C ARG A 245 -2.98 -19.53 -7.23
N LEU A 246 -2.94 -19.99 -5.98
CA LEU A 246 -3.54 -21.29 -5.60
C LEU A 246 -5.07 -21.33 -5.78
N PHE A 247 -5.73 -20.17 -5.88
CA PHE A 247 -7.16 -20.05 -6.20
C PHE A 247 -7.44 -19.72 -7.69
N GLY A 248 -6.38 -19.67 -8.52
CA GLY A 248 -6.47 -19.32 -9.93
C GLY A 248 -6.60 -17.82 -10.21
N PHE A 249 -6.28 -16.95 -9.23
CA PHE A 249 -6.33 -15.50 -9.40
C PHE A 249 -4.95 -14.89 -9.59
N ARG A 250 -4.85 -13.94 -10.52
CA ARG A 250 -3.66 -13.12 -10.75
C ARG A 250 -3.91 -11.72 -10.19
N VAL A 251 -3.33 -11.45 -9.02
CA VAL A 251 -3.39 -10.13 -8.37
C VAL A 251 -2.19 -9.28 -8.80
N PRO A 252 -2.27 -7.93 -8.70
CA PRO A 252 -1.19 -7.03 -9.14
C PRO A 252 0.13 -7.24 -8.38
N GLU A 253 1.26 -6.89 -9.02
CA GLU A 253 2.53 -6.78 -8.31
C GLU A 253 2.58 -5.50 -7.47
N ASN A 254 3.26 -5.55 -6.32
CA ASN A 254 3.48 -4.38 -5.47
C ASN A 254 4.88 -3.76 -5.62
N PHE A 255 5.88 -4.54 -6.04
CA PHE A 255 7.26 -4.09 -6.05
C PHE A 255 8.00 -4.52 -7.31
N HIS A 256 8.81 -3.61 -7.84
CA HIS A 256 9.67 -3.90 -8.99
C HIS A 256 11.05 -3.26 -8.85
N ARG A 257 11.90 -3.86 -8.01
CA ARG A 257 13.29 -3.41 -7.75
C ARG A 257 13.36 -1.89 -7.48
N PRO A 258 12.63 -1.37 -6.48
CA PRO A 258 12.44 0.07 -6.26
C PRO A 258 13.75 0.82 -5.98
N TYR A 259 14.70 0.21 -5.27
CA TYR A 259 15.98 0.83 -4.95
C TYR A 259 16.98 0.92 -6.11
N LEU A 260 16.61 0.37 -7.28
CA LEU A 260 17.33 0.60 -8.55
C LEU A 260 16.70 1.71 -9.40
N ALA A 261 15.76 2.48 -8.84
CA ALA A 261 15.17 3.62 -9.53
C ALA A 261 16.19 4.74 -9.71
N THR A 262 16.16 5.37 -10.88
CA THR A 262 17.05 6.50 -11.26
C THR A 262 16.44 7.86 -10.95
N SER A 263 15.19 7.91 -10.47
CA SER A 263 14.51 9.14 -10.07
C SER A 263 13.42 8.87 -9.04
N PRO A 264 13.02 9.87 -8.24
CA PRO A 264 11.89 9.74 -7.30
C PRO A 264 10.59 9.33 -7.98
N ALA A 265 10.33 9.81 -9.21
CA ALA A 265 9.15 9.41 -9.96
C ALA A 265 9.20 7.95 -10.41
N GLU A 266 10.38 7.42 -10.74
CA GLU A 266 10.56 6.00 -11.06
C GLU A 266 10.44 5.12 -9.81
N PHE A 267 10.95 5.59 -8.66
CA PHE A 267 10.80 4.90 -7.39
C PHE A 267 9.32 4.62 -7.08
N TRP A 268 8.45 5.63 -7.17
CA TRP A 268 7.01 5.47 -6.93
C TRP A 268 6.27 4.66 -7.99
N ARG A 269 6.86 4.42 -9.16
CA ARG A 269 6.34 3.43 -10.14
C ARG A 269 6.77 2.00 -9.83
N ARG A 270 7.66 1.80 -8.86
CA ARG A 270 8.27 0.51 -8.51
C ARG A 270 8.06 0.12 -7.05
N TRP A 271 7.62 1.05 -6.20
CA TRP A 271 7.34 0.88 -4.78
C TRP A 271 5.84 0.89 -4.54
N HIS A 272 5.33 -0.09 -3.80
CA HIS A 272 3.90 -0.24 -3.47
C HIS A 272 2.96 0.13 -4.64
N MET A 273 3.23 -0.47 -5.80
CA MET A 273 2.66 -0.09 -7.09
C MET A 273 1.13 -0.10 -7.12
N SER A 274 0.49 -1.01 -6.38
CA SER A 274 -0.98 -1.05 -6.30
C SER A 274 -1.56 0.18 -5.58
N LEU A 275 -0.89 0.68 -4.53
CA LEU A 275 -1.27 1.92 -3.85
C LEU A 275 -0.92 3.13 -4.69
N SER A 276 0.28 3.19 -5.28
CA SER A 276 0.68 4.33 -6.10
C SER A 276 -0.22 4.52 -7.32
N SER A 277 -0.63 3.43 -7.97
CA SER A 277 -1.64 3.49 -9.05
C SER A 277 -3.01 3.88 -8.52
N TRP A 278 -3.40 3.43 -7.31
CA TRP A 278 -4.63 3.89 -6.67
C TRP A 278 -4.66 5.38 -6.40
N ILE A 279 -3.64 5.92 -5.77
CA ILE A 279 -3.57 7.37 -5.52
C ILE A 279 -3.54 8.12 -6.85
N PHE A 280 -2.83 7.60 -7.85
CA PHE A 280 -2.80 8.21 -9.18
C PHE A 280 -4.19 8.28 -9.82
N ASP A 281 -4.94 7.18 -9.82
CA ASP A 281 -6.23 7.09 -10.54
C ASP A 281 -7.40 7.71 -9.79
N TYR A 282 -7.41 7.69 -8.45
CA TYR A 282 -8.57 8.10 -7.63
C TYR A 282 -8.32 9.38 -6.81
N VAL A 283 -7.09 9.92 -6.81
CA VAL A 283 -6.76 11.22 -6.18
C VAL A 283 -6.15 12.17 -7.20
N TYR A 284 -5.00 11.83 -7.79
CA TYR A 284 -4.26 12.73 -8.67
C TYR A 284 -5.01 13.06 -9.97
N ARG A 285 -5.52 12.04 -10.67
CA ARG A 285 -6.23 12.21 -11.95
C ARG A 285 -7.54 13.00 -11.78
N PRO A 286 -8.41 12.74 -10.77
CA PRO A 286 -9.59 13.56 -10.52
C PRO A 286 -9.30 15.04 -10.19
N LEU A 287 -8.15 15.35 -9.57
CA LEU A 287 -7.71 16.73 -9.33
C LEU A 287 -7.25 17.47 -10.62
N GLY A 288 -7.30 16.80 -11.77
CA GLY A 288 -6.91 17.34 -13.08
C GLY A 288 -5.55 16.85 -13.58
N GLY A 289 -4.85 16.02 -12.79
CA GLY A 289 -3.56 15.44 -13.13
C GLY A 289 -2.55 16.49 -13.62
N SER A 290 -1.95 16.23 -14.78
CA SER A 290 -0.98 17.14 -15.41
C SER A 290 -1.57 18.08 -16.48
N ARG A 291 -2.91 18.15 -16.62
CA ARG A 291 -3.56 18.79 -17.78
C ARG A 291 -3.68 20.30 -17.68
N LYS A 292 -3.61 20.87 -16.47
CA LYS A 292 -3.88 22.29 -16.19
C LYS A 292 -2.59 23.08 -15.89
N GLY A 293 -1.51 22.77 -16.61
CA GLY A 293 -0.21 23.44 -16.48
C GLY A 293 0.66 22.97 -15.30
N LEU A 294 1.89 23.50 -15.24
CA LEU A 294 2.91 23.10 -14.28
C LEU A 294 2.48 23.35 -12.83
N VAL A 295 2.02 24.55 -12.49
CA VAL A 295 1.63 24.89 -11.11
C VAL A 295 0.57 23.94 -10.57
N ARG A 296 -0.51 23.67 -11.33
CA ARG A 296 -1.55 22.72 -10.90
C ARG A 296 -1.00 21.30 -10.79
N THR A 297 -0.09 20.90 -11.68
CA THR A 297 0.60 19.61 -11.60
C THR A 297 1.34 19.45 -10.27
N LEU A 298 2.09 20.48 -9.85
CA LEU A 298 2.83 20.46 -8.58
C LEU A 298 1.88 20.38 -7.37
N VAL A 299 0.81 21.18 -7.37
CA VAL A 299 -0.23 21.12 -6.31
C VAL A 299 -0.86 19.74 -6.24
N ASN A 300 -1.21 19.15 -7.38
CA ASN A 300 -1.82 17.83 -7.45
C ASN A 300 -0.86 16.73 -6.97
N LEU A 301 0.43 16.81 -7.30
CA LEU A 301 1.45 15.90 -6.80
C LEU A 301 1.59 16.02 -5.28
N MET A 302 1.65 17.24 -4.75
CA MET A 302 1.73 17.47 -3.32
C MET A 302 0.52 16.92 -2.58
N ALA A 303 -0.69 17.21 -3.06
CA ALA A 303 -1.92 16.70 -2.48
C ALA A 303 -1.96 15.16 -2.47
N ALA A 304 -1.55 14.52 -3.57
CA ALA A 304 -1.49 13.06 -3.65
C ALA A 304 -0.54 12.46 -2.59
N MET A 305 0.65 13.05 -2.38
CA MET A 305 1.60 12.53 -1.39
C MET A 305 1.21 12.86 0.05
N LEU A 306 0.57 14.01 0.31
CA LEU A 306 0.01 14.33 1.62
C LEU A 306 -1.12 13.36 2.00
N VAL A 307 -2.03 13.06 1.06
CA VAL A 307 -3.06 12.03 1.26
C VAL A 307 -2.42 10.66 1.52
N SER A 308 -1.33 10.32 0.81
CA SER A 308 -0.57 9.10 1.08
C SER A 308 0.00 9.06 2.51
N GLY A 309 0.61 10.17 2.98
CA GLY A 309 1.13 10.29 4.33
C GLY A 309 0.02 10.18 5.39
N LEU A 310 -1.06 10.93 5.24
CA LEU A 310 -2.24 10.87 6.10
C LEU A 310 -2.90 9.49 6.11
N TRP A 311 -2.72 8.69 5.07
CA TRP A 311 -3.18 7.30 5.05
C TRP A 311 -2.27 6.35 5.85
N HIS A 312 -0.95 6.59 5.89
CA HIS A 312 -0.01 5.70 6.58
C HIS A 312 -0.08 5.76 8.11
N GLY A 313 -0.31 6.91 8.71
CA GLY A 313 -0.44 6.99 10.18
C GLY A 313 -1.02 8.30 10.69
N VAL A 314 -1.13 8.43 12.01
CA VAL A 314 -1.74 9.60 12.69
C VAL A 314 -0.69 10.66 13.05
N GLY A 315 0.55 10.24 13.31
CA GLY A 315 1.63 11.14 13.71
C GLY A 315 2.01 12.14 12.61
N TRP A 316 2.46 13.33 13.02
CA TRP A 316 2.94 14.37 12.12
C TRP A 316 4.12 13.93 11.25
N ASN A 317 4.87 12.93 11.72
CA ASN A 317 5.98 12.33 10.97
C ASN A 317 5.50 11.74 9.62
N PHE A 318 4.29 11.17 9.54
CA PHE A 318 3.74 10.69 8.28
C PHE A 318 3.31 11.81 7.33
N VAL A 319 2.80 12.92 7.88
CA VAL A 319 2.49 14.12 7.09
C VAL A 319 3.77 14.73 6.53
N ALA A 320 4.81 14.86 7.36
CA ALA A 320 6.12 15.34 6.97
C ALA A 320 6.76 14.42 5.91
N TRP A 321 6.63 13.10 6.06
CA TRP A 321 7.07 12.12 5.07
C TRP A 321 6.35 12.29 3.73
N GLY A 322 5.01 12.49 3.76
CA GLY A 322 4.22 12.75 2.56
C GLY A 322 4.64 14.05 1.87
N ALA A 323 4.83 15.12 2.64
CA ALA A 323 5.32 16.41 2.14
C ALA A 323 6.72 16.26 1.52
N TYR A 324 7.65 15.57 2.19
CA TYR A 324 9.00 15.32 1.72
C TYR A 324 9.02 14.63 0.35
N HIS A 325 8.28 13.54 0.18
CA HIS A 325 8.19 12.87 -1.11
C HIS A 325 7.44 13.70 -2.17
N GLY A 326 6.47 14.51 -1.76
CA GLY A 326 5.82 15.50 -2.62
C GLY A 326 6.82 16.53 -3.16
N ILE A 327 7.71 17.05 -2.31
CA ILE A 327 8.78 17.99 -2.67
C ILE A 327 9.76 17.31 -3.64
N LEU A 328 10.19 16.07 -3.36
CA LEU A 328 11.08 15.33 -4.26
C LEU A 328 10.47 15.14 -5.65
N LEU A 329 9.17 14.80 -5.74
CA LEU A 329 8.47 14.65 -7.02
C LEU A 329 8.32 15.99 -7.76
N CYS A 330 7.98 17.06 -7.04
CA CYS A 330 7.88 18.41 -7.59
C CYS A 330 9.24 18.91 -8.11
N GLY A 331 10.29 18.75 -7.31
CA GLY A 331 11.66 19.11 -7.69
C GLY A 331 12.14 18.32 -8.90
N TYR A 332 11.89 17.00 -8.95
CA TYR A 332 12.21 16.19 -10.13
C TYR A 332 11.42 16.64 -11.37
N ARG A 333 10.14 17.02 -11.21
CA ARG A 333 9.31 17.53 -12.30
C ARG A 333 9.89 18.83 -12.87
N LEU A 334 10.25 19.78 -12.00
CA LEU A 334 10.88 21.04 -12.37
C LEU A 334 12.23 20.82 -13.05
N TRP A 335 13.08 19.96 -12.49
CA TRP A 335 14.37 19.60 -13.09
C TRP A 335 14.19 19.00 -14.50
N ARG A 336 13.21 18.10 -14.67
CA ARG A 336 12.94 17.45 -15.95
C ARG A 336 12.45 18.43 -17.02
N GLU A 337 11.71 19.47 -16.64
CA GLU A 337 11.21 20.48 -17.58
C GLU A 337 12.23 21.58 -17.85
N ALA A 338 12.97 22.06 -16.85
CA ALA A 338 13.86 23.21 -16.97
C ALA A 338 15.32 22.86 -17.31
N VAL A 339 15.82 21.73 -16.81
CA VAL A 339 17.26 21.41 -16.80
C VAL A 339 17.58 20.28 -17.79
N ARG A 340 16.78 19.21 -17.81
CA ARG A 340 17.03 18.05 -18.68
C ARG A 340 17.14 18.40 -20.17
N PRO A 341 16.27 19.24 -20.78
CA PRO A 341 16.39 19.59 -22.20
C PRO A 341 17.71 20.31 -22.51
N ARG A 342 18.15 21.21 -21.61
CA ARG A 342 19.41 21.97 -21.75
C ARG A 342 20.64 21.08 -21.60
N LEU A 343 20.60 20.12 -20.68
CA LEU A 343 21.68 19.15 -20.47
C LEU A 343 21.83 18.15 -21.63
N LEU A 344 20.72 17.74 -22.26
CA LEU A 344 20.74 16.76 -23.34
C LEU A 344 21.00 17.38 -24.72
N ALA A 345 20.66 18.66 -24.93
CA ALA A 345 20.96 19.36 -26.18
C ALA A 345 22.45 19.36 -26.55
N GLY A 346 23.36 19.30 -25.56
CA GLY A 346 24.82 19.19 -25.80
C GLY A 346 25.36 17.76 -25.86
N LEU A 347 24.50 16.74 -25.72
CA LEU A 347 24.88 15.32 -25.69
C LEU A 347 24.42 14.54 -26.92
N ASP A 348 23.33 14.94 -27.58
CA ASP A 348 22.83 14.30 -28.81
C ASP A 348 23.77 14.56 -30.01
N GLU A 349 24.57 15.62 -30.00
CA GLU A 349 25.60 15.89 -31.03
C GLU A 349 26.80 14.90 -31.01
N ARG A 350 26.87 14.00 -30.02
CA ARG A 350 28.00 13.06 -29.82
C ARG A 350 27.65 11.58 -30.00
N GLU A 351 26.43 11.25 -30.45
CA GLU A 351 26.03 9.86 -30.70
C GLU A 351 26.68 9.24 -31.95
N ASP A 352 27.02 10.07 -32.95
CA ASP A 352 27.67 9.63 -34.19
C ASP A 352 29.18 9.38 -33.97
N GLY A 353 29.51 8.17 -33.51
CA GLY A 353 30.88 7.68 -33.34
C GLY A 353 31.23 7.16 -31.93
N ALA A 354 30.25 7.00 -31.06
CA ALA A 354 30.48 6.82 -29.62
C ALA A 354 31.02 5.41 -29.22
N GLY A 355 32.33 5.33 -28.99
CA GLY A 355 33.04 4.11 -28.53
C GLY A 355 32.77 3.69 -27.07
N ARG A 356 33.58 2.75 -26.55
CA ARG A 356 33.46 2.18 -25.18
C ARG A 356 33.37 3.25 -24.08
N ALA A 357 34.04 4.38 -24.23
CA ALA A 357 34.06 5.48 -23.25
C ALA A 357 32.67 6.13 -23.03
N TRP A 358 31.87 6.28 -24.09
CA TRP A 358 30.51 6.80 -23.99
C TRP A 358 29.58 5.85 -23.24
N ARG A 359 29.67 4.55 -23.56
CA ARG A 359 28.91 3.51 -22.85
C ARG A 359 29.24 3.52 -21.36
N SER A 360 30.53 3.63 -21.00
CA SER A 360 30.97 3.77 -19.61
C SER A 360 30.40 5.03 -18.94
N ALA A 361 30.42 6.18 -19.60
CA ALA A 361 29.86 7.42 -19.07
C ALA A 361 28.34 7.34 -18.81
N VAL A 362 27.59 6.67 -19.70
CA VAL A 362 26.15 6.43 -19.52
C VAL A 362 25.87 5.54 -18.31
N TRP A 363 26.66 4.47 -18.12
CA TRP A 363 26.56 3.58 -16.96
C TRP A 363 26.88 4.30 -15.64
N VAL A 364 27.96 5.11 -15.61
CA VAL A 364 28.33 5.91 -14.44
C VAL A 364 27.21 6.89 -14.09
N ARG A 365 26.65 7.60 -15.08
CA ARG A 365 25.52 8.52 -14.86
C ARG A 365 24.31 7.79 -14.26
N LYS A 366 23.97 6.62 -14.80
CA LYS A 366 22.85 5.81 -14.30
C LYS A 366 23.09 5.34 -12.87
N ALA A 367 24.29 4.83 -12.57
CA ALA A 367 24.67 4.41 -11.23
C ALA A 367 24.62 5.58 -10.23
N ALA A 368 25.10 6.76 -10.62
CA ALA A 368 25.01 7.97 -9.81
C ALA A 368 23.55 8.38 -9.56
N SER A 369 22.68 8.36 -10.58
CA SER A 369 21.25 8.64 -10.42
C SER A 369 20.55 7.64 -9.48
N VAL A 370 20.93 6.36 -9.53
CA VAL A 370 20.46 5.35 -8.58
C VAL A 370 20.92 5.69 -7.17
N GLY A 371 22.21 6.00 -6.97
CA GLY A 371 22.77 6.36 -5.67
C GLY A 371 22.09 7.58 -5.05
N VAL A 372 21.90 8.65 -5.84
CA VAL A 372 21.21 9.88 -5.38
C VAL A 372 19.75 9.60 -5.04
N THR A 373 19.03 8.86 -5.90
CA THR A 373 17.62 8.54 -5.65
C THR A 373 17.48 7.66 -4.40
N PHE A 374 18.34 6.65 -4.27
CA PHE A 374 18.36 5.77 -3.10
C PHE A 374 18.64 6.54 -1.81
N ALA A 375 19.64 7.42 -1.81
CA ALA A 375 19.96 8.26 -0.65
C ALA A 375 18.79 9.19 -0.28
N ALA A 376 18.18 9.86 -1.26
CA ALA A 376 17.02 10.74 -1.02
C ALA A 376 15.80 9.97 -0.47
N VAL A 377 15.47 8.82 -1.05
CA VAL A 377 14.38 7.97 -0.53
C VAL A 377 14.70 7.47 0.88
N THR A 378 15.95 7.05 1.12
CA THR A 378 16.40 6.57 2.43
C THR A 378 16.33 7.66 3.50
N ALA A 379 16.70 8.90 3.16
CA ALA A 379 16.50 10.05 4.04
C ALA A 379 15.00 10.24 4.37
N GLY A 380 14.12 10.09 3.39
CA GLY A 380 12.67 10.11 3.62
C GLY A 380 12.22 9.08 4.65
N TRP A 381 12.80 7.88 4.65
CA TRP A 381 12.45 6.84 5.64
C TRP A 381 12.70 7.23 7.09
N SER A 382 13.58 8.20 7.37
CA SER A 382 13.78 8.72 8.73
C SER A 382 12.50 9.35 9.30
N LEU A 383 11.74 10.05 8.46
CA LEU A 383 10.44 10.64 8.80
C LEU A 383 9.34 9.59 8.95
N PHE A 384 9.51 8.43 8.29
CA PHE A 384 8.52 7.36 8.37
C PHE A 384 8.72 6.51 9.63
N VAL A 385 9.97 6.19 9.97
CA VAL A 385 10.30 5.29 11.09
C VAL A 385 10.28 5.97 12.45
N MET A 386 10.62 7.26 12.53
CA MET A 386 10.71 8.00 13.79
C MET A 386 9.60 9.05 13.91
N PRO A 387 9.01 9.22 15.11
CA PRO A 387 8.24 10.41 15.45
C PRO A 387 9.08 11.69 15.27
N LEU A 388 8.44 12.83 14.98
CA LEU A 388 9.16 14.08 14.73
C LEU A 388 9.89 14.59 15.97
N GLU A 389 9.30 14.41 17.14
CA GLU A 389 9.87 14.78 18.44
C GLU A 389 11.18 14.03 18.67
N ARG A 390 11.21 12.76 18.28
CA ARG A 390 12.41 11.93 18.39
C ARG A 390 13.47 12.32 17.37
N LEU A 391 13.07 12.57 16.13
CA LEU A 391 13.99 13.02 15.08
C LEU A 391 14.64 14.36 15.47
N THR A 392 13.86 15.29 16.00
CA THR A 392 14.34 16.60 16.46
C THR A 392 15.26 16.49 17.67
N ALA A 393 14.96 15.64 18.65
CA ALA A 393 15.86 15.34 19.77
C ALA A 393 17.21 14.76 19.31
N LEU A 394 17.19 13.83 18.34
CA LEU A 394 18.42 13.24 17.78
C LEU A 394 19.28 14.24 17.01
N VAL A 395 18.67 15.19 16.29
CA VAL A 395 19.39 16.20 15.50
C VAL A 395 19.92 17.34 16.37
N SER A 396 19.13 17.78 17.35
CA SER A 396 19.50 18.88 18.25
C SER A 396 20.50 18.46 19.32
N GLY A 397 20.63 17.16 19.60
CA GLY A 397 21.40 16.65 20.74
C GLY A 397 20.79 17.02 22.10
N ALA A 398 19.61 17.63 22.11
CA ALA A 398 18.88 18.05 23.30
C ALA A 398 17.82 17.01 23.66
N MET A 399 17.65 16.77 24.97
CA MET A 399 16.55 15.97 25.52
C MET A 399 15.24 16.73 25.45
#